data_AF-A0A1E5G4K4-F1
#
_entry.id   AF-A0A1E5G4K4-F1
#
_cell.length_a   1.000
_cell.length_b   1.000
_cell.length_c   1.000
_cell.angle_alpha   90.00
_cell.angle_beta   90.00
_cell.angle_gamma   90.00
#
_symmetry.space_group_name_H-M   'P 1'
#
loop_
_entity.id
_entity.type
_entity.pdbx_description
1 polymer ?
#
loop_
_entity_poly.entity_id
_entity_poly.type
_entity_poly.pdbx_seq_one_letter_code
_entity_poly.pdbx_strand_id
1 'polypeptide(L)'
;MKDNMKRFSIFFLYTIFMIVLYYIGQRIILNSNFHFQSTFEFKPVMIARTIVPIVLGLFLALPKFICEWRRVGKWKYDWVKLLAIGIPTLYIALMPVFTFTSVKYFYPVIPILGSVSVALQTMPYSVAGYAFGYILIASLYKTSDENTLVVSNDENIQTNKGTQI
;
A
#
# COMPACT_ATOMS: atom_id res chain seq x y z
N MET A 1 -6.51 -8.94 -33.15
CA MET A 1 -5.18 -8.27 -33.00
C MET A 1 -5.26 -6.84 -32.48
N LYS A 2 -6.13 -5.96 -33.02
CA LYS A 2 -6.25 -4.55 -32.58
C LYS A 2 -6.54 -4.34 -31.08
N ASP A 3 -7.34 -5.21 -30.45
CA ASP A 3 -7.68 -5.06 -29.03
C ASP A 3 -6.53 -5.39 -28.08
N ASN A 4 -5.69 -6.36 -28.45
CA ASN A 4 -4.50 -6.73 -27.69
C ASN A 4 -3.44 -5.61 -27.74
N MET A 5 -3.31 -4.93 -28.88
CA MET A 5 -2.39 -3.79 -29.04
C MET A 5 -2.82 -2.58 -28.22
N LYS A 6 -4.13 -2.29 -28.12
CA LYS A 6 -4.64 -1.21 -27.26
C LYS A 6 -4.37 -1.49 -25.79
N ARG A 7 -4.63 -2.72 -25.34
CA ARG A 7 -4.30 -3.16 -23.97
C ARG A 7 -2.82 -3.03 -23.67
N PHE A 8 -1.96 -3.51 -24.56
CA PHE A 8 -0.51 -3.40 -24.42
C PHE A 8 -0.08 -1.93 -24.30
N SER A 9 -0.57 -1.06 -25.18
CA SER A 9 -0.22 0.37 -25.18
C SER A 9 -0.62 1.06 -23.87
N ILE A 10 -1.77 0.72 -23.29
CA ILE A 10 -2.20 1.25 -21.98
C ILE A 10 -1.26 0.80 -20.85
N PHE A 11 -0.90 -0.49 -20.80
CA PHE A 11 0.05 -0.98 -19.79
C PHE A 11 1.44 -0.39 -19.97
N PHE A 12 1.90 -0.23 -21.21
CA PHE A 12 3.18 0.37 -21.52
C PHE A 12 3.23 1.84 -21.09
N LEU A 13 2.20 2.62 -21.43
CA LEU A 13 2.09 4.02 -21.01
C LEU A 13 1.99 4.16 -19.49
N TYR A 14 1.22 3.28 -18.82
CA TYR A 14 1.16 3.24 -17.36
C TYR A 14 2.52 2.91 -16.74
N THR A 15 3.28 1.99 -17.32
CA THR A 15 4.64 1.66 -16.85
C THR A 15 5.58 2.86 -16.98
N ILE A 16 5.55 3.57 -18.12
CA ILE A 16 6.32 4.82 -18.30
C ILE A 16 5.94 5.85 -17.24
N PHE A 17 4.63 6.04 -17.02
CA PHE A 17 4.13 6.95 -15.99
C PHE A 17 4.68 6.60 -14.60
N MET A 18 4.68 5.31 -14.23
CA MET A 18 5.24 4.85 -12.96
C MET A 18 6.75 5.07 -12.84
N ILE A 19 7.52 4.88 -13.92
CA ILE A 19 8.96 5.17 -13.95
C ILE A 19 9.22 6.67 -13.74
N VAL A 20 8.46 7.53 -14.43
CA VAL A 20 8.57 8.99 -14.27
C VAL A 20 8.22 9.41 -12.85
N LEU A 21 7.12 8.89 -12.30
CA LEU A 21 6.69 9.18 -10.93
C LEU A 21 7.74 8.73 -9.90
N TYR A 22 8.34 7.55 -10.09
CA TYR A 22 9.45 7.07 -9.27
C TYR A 22 10.65 8.02 -9.34
N TYR A 23 11.04 8.46 -10.54
CA TYR A 23 12.17 9.37 -10.72
C TYR A 23 11.95 10.74 -10.07
N ILE A 24 10.72 11.27 -10.14
CA ILE A 24 10.32 12.50 -9.44
C ILE A 24 10.42 12.30 -7.92
N GLY A 25 9.94 11.17 -7.40
CA GLY A 25 10.06 10.83 -5.99
C GLY A 25 11.51 10.80 -5.50
N GLN A 26 12.41 10.19 -6.28
CA GLN A 26 13.84 10.16 -5.95
C GLN A 26 14.49 11.54 -6.03
N ARG A 27 14.12 12.37 -7.01
CA ARG A 27 14.56 13.78 -7.10
C ARG A 27 14.18 14.57 -5.86
N ILE A 28 12.96 14.42 -5.34
CA ILE A 28 12.50 15.10 -4.12
C ILE A 28 13.38 14.69 -2.94
N ILE A 29 13.61 13.38 -2.75
CA ILE A 29 14.47 12.86 -1.68
C ILE A 29 15.90 13.39 -1.80
N LEU A 30 16.47 13.38 -3.01
CA LEU A 30 17.82 13.89 -3.28
C LEU A 30 17.94 15.39 -3.03
N ASN A 31 16.95 16.17 -3.45
CA ASN A 31 16.93 17.61 -3.20
C ASN A 31 16.86 17.89 -1.69
N SER A 32 16.02 17.16 -0.94
CA SER A 32 15.99 17.24 0.52
C SER A 32 17.34 16.87 1.15
N ASN A 33 18.06 15.86 0.63
CA ASN A 33 19.39 15.50 1.11
C ASN A 33 20.41 16.62 0.87
N PHE A 34 20.30 17.34 -0.25
CA PHE A 34 21.17 18.49 -0.55
C PHE A 34 20.91 19.66 0.41
N HIS A 35 19.65 19.96 0.70
CA HIS A 35 19.28 20.91 1.76
C HIS A 35 19.78 20.46 3.13
N PHE A 36 19.75 19.17 3.44
CA PHE A 36 20.31 18.65 4.68
C PHE A 36 21.83 18.89 4.80
N GLN A 37 22.59 18.74 3.73
CA GLN A 37 24.04 19.00 3.75
C GLN A 37 24.38 20.49 3.97
N SER A 38 23.45 21.41 3.67
CA SER A 38 23.66 22.85 3.82
C SER A 38 23.06 23.43 5.11
N THR A 39 21.95 22.89 5.63
CA THR A 39 21.27 23.40 6.84
C THR A 39 21.33 22.47 8.04
N PHE A 40 21.86 21.24 7.89
CA PHE A 40 21.88 20.18 8.91
C PHE A 40 20.50 19.82 9.50
N GLU A 41 19.40 20.22 8.86
CA GLU A 41 18.05 19.86 9.28
C GLU A 41 17.63 18.50 8.72
N PHE A 42 17.61 17.46 9.57
CA PHE A 42 17.24 16.09 9.18
C PHE A 42 15.74 15.90 8.88
N LYS A 43 14.88 16.77 9.43
CA LYS A 43 13.41 16.66 9.34
C LYS A 43 12.87 16.55 7.90
N PRO A 44 13.19 17.47 6.95
CA PRO A 44 12.64 17.42 5.59
C PRO A 44 13.02 16.14 4.84
N VAL A 45 14.23 15.63 5.04
CA VAL A 45 14.69 14.38 4.42
C VAL A 45 13.86 13.18 4.88
N MET A 46 13.56 13.09 6.17
CA MET A 46 12.83 11.95 6.73
C MET A 46 11.39 11.92 6.29
N ILE A 47 10.74 13.08 6.28
CA ILE A 47 9.37 13.23 5.80
C ILE A 47 9.33 12.80 4.33
N ALA A 48 10.26 13.29 3.50
CA ALA A 48 10.33 12.89 2.09
C ALA A 48 10.56 11.37 1.92
N ARG A 49 11.52 10.79 2.66
CA ARG A 49 11.83 9.34 2.59
C ARG A 49 10.69 8.45 3.08
N THR A 50 9.80 8.95 3.91
CA THR A 50 8.66 8.18 4.44
C THR A 50 7.42 8.32 3.54
N ILE A 51 7.10 9.56 3.13
CA ILE A 51 5.90 9.85 2.36
C ILE A 51 6.02 9.39 0.91
N VAL A 52 7.18 9.58 0.27
CA VAL A 52 7.37 9.25 -1.15
C VAL A 52 7.08 7.77 -1.44
N PRO A 53 7.60 6.79 -0.67
CA PRO A 53 7.28 5.39 -0.88
C PRO A 53 5.80 5.05 -0.65
N ILE A 54 5.15 5.65 0.34
CA ILE A 54 3.72 5.43 0.61
C ILE A 54 2.88 5.91 -0.57
N VAL A 55 3.17 7.12 -1.09
CA VAL A 55 2.48 7.67 -2.25
C VAL A 55 2.72 6.80 -3.48
N LEU A 56 3.96 6.37 -3.73
CA LEU A 56 4.26 5.46 -4.84
C LEU A 56 3.51 4.12 -4.73
N GLY A 57 3.45 3.53 -3.53
CA GLY A 57 2.68 2.32 -3.26
C GLY A 57 1.18 2.49 -3.54
N LEU A 58 0.63 3.67 -3.19
CA LEU A 58 -0.74 4.05 -3.48
C LEU A 58 -0.98 4.08 -5.01
N PHE A 59 -0.09 4.71 -5.76
CA PHE A 59 -0.16 4.76 -7.22
C PHE A 59 -0.02 3.37 -7.88
N LEU A 60 0.72 2.44 -7.28
CA LEU A 60 0.83 1.05 -7.72
C LEU A 60 -0.52 0.30 -7.64
N ALA A 61 -1.34 0.61 -6.63
CA ALA A 61 -2.65 -0.01 -6.46
C ALA A 61 -3.77 0.69 -7.25
N LEU A 62 -3.52 1.90 -7.76
CA LEU A 62 -4.44 2.67 -8.58
C LEU A 62 -5.05 1.90 -9.78
N PRO A 63 -4.32 1.13 -10.60
CA PRO A 63 -4.93 0.37 -11.70
C PRO A 63 -5.95 -0.66 -11.19
N LYS A 64 -5.66 -1.32 -10.08
CA LYS A 64 -6.59 -2.25 -9.42
C LYS A 64 -7.82 -1.52 -8.92
N PHE A 65 -7.63 -0.35 -8.31
CA PHE A 65 -8.73 0.51 -7.88
C PHE A 65 -9.64 0.94 -9.02
N ILE A 66 -9.09 1.33 -10.16
CA ILE A 66 -9.86 1.74 -11.34
C ILE A 66 -10.68 0.56 -11.88
N CYS A 67 -10.11 -0.65 -11.90
CA CYS A 67 -10.85 -1.85 -12.27
C CYS A 67 -12.02 -2.13 -11.31
N GLU A 68 -11.78 -2.01 -10.01
CA GLU A 68 -12.80 -2.22 -8.99
C GLU A 68 -13.87 -1.12 -8.98
N TRP A 69 -13.48 0.13 -9.25
CA TRP A 69 -14.38 1.27 -9.38
C TRP A 69 -15.38 1.06 -10.51
N ARG A 70 -14.95 0.45 -11.62
CA ARG A 70 -15.82 0.13 -12.77
C ARG A 70 -16.78 -1.03 -12.51
N ARG A 71 -16.57 -1.83 -11.47
CA ARG A 71 -17.52 -2.90 -11.09
C ARG A 71 -18.78 -2.31 -10.48
N VAL A 72 -19.92 -2.96 -10.72
CA VAL A 72 -21.20 -2.64 -10.11
C VAL A 72 -21.31 -3.42 -8.79
N GLY A 73 -21.67 -2.76 -7.70
CA GLY A 73 -21.73 -3.39 -6.38
C GLY A 73 -21.51 -2.40 -5.24
N LYS A 74 -21.66 -2.87 -4.00
CA LYS A 74 -21.45 -2.07 -2.79
C LYS A 74 -19.98 -2.08 -2.40
N TRP A 75 -19.45 -0.90 -2.04
CA TRP A 75 -18.13 -0.77 -1.47
C TRP A 75 -18.08 -1.50 -0.13
N LYS A 76 -17.16 -2.46 -0.02
CA LYS A 76 -16.80 -3.11 1.23
C LYS A 76 -15.35 -2.79 1.54
N TYR A 77 -15.06 -2.70 2.83
CA TYR A 77 -13.74 -2.39 3.32
C TYR A 77 -13.25 -3.54 4.18
N ASP A 78 -12.12 -4.13 3.78
CA ASP A 78 -11.47 -5.20 4.53
C ASP A 78 -10.61 -4.60 5.66
N TRP A 79 -11.27 -4.23 6.75
CA TRP A 79 -10.61 -3.72 7.96
C TRP A 79 -9.59 -4.73 8.51
N VAL A 80 -9.82 -6.03 8.33
CA VAL A 80 -8.93 -7.09 8.82
C VAL A 80 -7.62 -7.09 8.05
N LYS A 81 -7.65 -7.01 6.71
CA LYS A 81 -6.42 -6.88 5.90
C LYS A 81 -5.65 -5.62 6.22
N LEU A 82 -6.35 -4.49 6.41
CA LEU A 82 -5.69 -3.24 6.78
C LEU A 82 -5.02 -3.35 8.15
N LEU A 83 -5.69 -3.95 9.14
CA LEU A 83 -5.14 -4.05 10.49
C LEU A 83 -3.99 -5.07 10.55
N ALA A 84 -4.17 -6.24 9.95
CA ALA A 84 -3.20 -7.34 10.01
C ALA A 84 -1.94 -7.07 9.18
N ILE A 85 -2.04 -6.39 8.03
CA ILE A 85 -0.89 -6.14 7.14
C ILE A 85 -0.51 -4.65 7.13
N GLY A 86 -1.49 -3.76 7.16
CA GLY A 86 -1.26 -2.31 7.12
C GLY A 86 -0.60 -1.77 8.38
N ILE A 87 -1.01 -2.20 9.59
CA ILE A 87 -0.35 -1.72 10.83
C ILE A 87 1.13 -2.14 10.87
N PRO A 88 1.50 -3.43 10.65
CA PRO A 88 2.91 -3.82 10.65
C PRO A 88 3.75 -3.11 9.60
N THR A 89 3.22 -2.93 8.37
CA THR A 89 3.95 -2.27 7.29
C THR A 89 4.07 -0.75 7.53
N LEU A 90 3.05 -0.11 8.08
CA LEU A 90 3.11 1.30 8.48
C LEU A 90 4.14 1.52 9.60
N TYR A 91 4.16 0.63 10.59
CA TYR A 91 5.12 0.70 11.68
C TYR A 91 6.57 0.65 11.18
N ILE A 92 6.87 -0.27 10.24
CA ILE A 92 8.19 -0.36 9.62
C ILE A 92 8.45 0.89 8.75
N ALA A 93 7.47 1.39 8.01
CA ALA A 93 7.64 2.60 7.19
C ALA A 93 7.97 3.85 8.02
N LEU A 94 7.41 3.97 9.24
CA LEU A 94 7.62 5.10 10.16
C LEU A 94 8.86 4.99 11.04
N MET A 95 9.56 3.86 11.05
CA MET A 95 10.80 3.66 11.82
C MET A 95 11.86 4.77 11.63
N PRO A 96 12.11 5.30 10.41
CA PRO A 96 13.05 6.41 10.22
C PRO A 96 12.66 7.66 11.03
N VAL A 97 11.36 7.92 11.20
CA VAL A 97 10.87 9.07 11.97
C VAL A 97 11.01 8.82 13.47
N PHE A 98 10.69 7.60 13.93
CA PHE A 98 10.80 7.23 15.34
C PHE A 98 12.23 7.12 15.86
N THR A 99 13.21 6.81 15.00
CA THR A 99 14.61 6.71 15.43
C THR A 99 15.20 8.08 15.80
N PHE A 100 14.72 9.16 15.19
CA PHE A 100 15.25 10.52 15.38
C PHE A 100 14.38 11.41 16.26
N THR A 101 13.09 11.10 16.36
CA THR A 101 12.23 11.71 17.37
C THR A 101 12.48 10.92 18.65
N SER A 102 13.03 11.51 19.70
CA SER A 102 13.43 10.84 20.97
C SER A 102 12.26 10.22 21.75
N VAL A 103 11.48 9.34 21.13
CA VAL A 103 10.36 8.62 21.71
C VAL A 103 10.94 7.46 22.50
N LYS A 104 11.32 7.76 23.74
CA LYS A 104 11.98 6.85 24.70
C LYS A 104 11.25 5.50 24.89
N TYR A 105 9.96 5.44 24.57
CA TYR A 105 9.09 4.27 24.72
C TYR A 105 9.31 3.16 23.68
N PHE A 106 9.90 3.45 22.52
CA PHE A 106 10.14 2.44 21.47
C PHE A 106 11.54 1.80 21.52
N TYR A 107 12.38 2.24 22.46
CA TYR A 107 13.79 1.86 22.58
C TYR A 107 14.10 0.36 22.76
N PRO A 108 13.22 -0.54 23.27
CA PRO A 108 13.57 -1.97 23.33
C PRO A 108 13.43 -2.70 21.98
N VAL A 109 12.65 -2.18 21.02
CA VAL A 109 12.40 -2.83 19.71
C VAL A 109 13.28 -2.24 18.60
N ILE A 110 13.69 -0.99 18.76
CA ILE A 110 14.58 -0.24 17.85
C ILE A 110 15.99 -0.85 17.68
N PRO A 111 16.67 -1.50 18.66
CA PRO A 111 18.08 -1.89 18.50
C PRO A 111 18.26 -3.02 17.49
N ILE A 112 17.33 -3.99 17.46
CA ILE A 112 17.39 -5.16 16.57
C ILE A 112 17.01 -4.78 15.14
N LEU A 113 15.94 -3.98 14.97
CA LEU A 113 15.52 -3.51 13.64
C LEU A 113 16.42 -2.38 13.12
N GLY A 114 16.90 -1.52 14.02
CA GLY A 114 17.79 -0.40 13.71
C GLY A 114 19.18 -0.84 13.30
N SER A 115 19.77 -1.86 13.95
CA SER A 115 21.06 -2.42 13.53
C SER A 115 21.01 -3.07 12.14
N VAL A 116 19.95 -3.82 11.84
CA VAL A 116 19.69 -4.35 10.48
C VAL A 116 19.48 -3.21 9.46
N SER A 117 18.88 -2.10 9.88
CA SER A 117 18.58 -0.99 8.99
C SER A 117 19.76 -0.06 8.71
N VAL A 118 20.66 0.13 9.69
CA VAL A 118 21.96 0.79 9.49
C VAL A 118 22.84 -0.05 8.56
N ALA A 119 22.79 -1.38 8.68
CA ALA A 119 23.50 -2.29 7.79
C ALA A 119 22.93 -2.34 6.36
N LEU A 120 21.60 -2.24 6.19
CA LEU A 120 20.93 -2.40 4.89
C LEU A 120 20.62 -1.09 4.14
N GLN A 121 21.09 0.06 4.63
CA GLN A 121 20.91 1.38 4.01
C GLN A 121 19.51 1.55 3.35
N THR A 122 18.50 1.92 4.14
CA THR A 122 17.19 2.45 3.70
C THR A 122 16.21 1.52 2.96
N MET A 123 16.64 0.37 2.43
CA MET A 123 15.78 -0.52 1.64
C MET A 123 14.50 -1.03 2.36
N PRO A 124 14.55 -1.51 3.62
CA PRO A 124 13.37 -2.15 4.22
C PRO A 124 12.21 -1.18 4.46
N TYR A 125 12.49 0.10 4.75
CA TYR A 125 11.48 1.12 5.01
C TYR A 125 10.71 1.53 3.76
N SER A 126 11.42 1.67 2.63
CA SER A 126 10.80 2.00 1.35
C SER A 126 9.85 0.89 0.89
N VAL A 127 10.26 -0.37 1.02
CA VAL A 127 9.42 -1.54 0.69
C VAL A 127 8.18 -1.60 1.57
N ALA A 128 8.33 -1.37 2.88
CA ALA A 128 7.19 -1.31 3.79
C ALA A 128 6.23 -0.16 3.46
N GLY A 129 6.76 1.01 3.07
CA GLY A 129 5.97 2.13 2.59
C GLY A 129 5.20 1.81 1.30
N TYR A 130 5.85 1.18 0.31
CA TYR A 130 5.18 0.72 -0.91
C TYR A 130 4.07 -0.28 -0.59
N ALA A 131 4.33 -1.24 0.30
CA ALA A 131 3.36 -2.24 0.72
C ALA A 131 2.16 -1.60 1.44
N PHE A 132 2.40 -0.68 2.37
CA PHE A 132 1.32 0.03 3.07
C PHE A 132 0.42 0.81 2.12
N GLY A 133 1.02 1.62 1.24
CA GLY A 133 0.27 2.39 0.23
C GLY A 133 -0.55 1.47 -0.68
N TYR A 134 0.01 0.32 -1.07
CA TYR A 134 -0.70 -0.66 -1.87
C TYR A 134 -1.88 -1.29 -1.12
N ILE A 135 -1.66 -1.75 0.13
CA ILE A 135 -2.70 -2.37 0.97
C ILE A 135 -3.86 -1.39 1.24
N LEU A 136 -3.56 -0.11 1.43
CA LEU A 136 -4.57 0.91 1.72
C LEU A 136 -5.64 0.97 0.63
N ILE A 137 -5.22 1.00 -0.63
CA ILE A 137 -6.16 0.90 -1.75
C ILE A 137 -6.71 -0.52 -1.91
N ALA A 138 -5.87 -1.54 -1.79
CA ALA A 138 -6.29 -2.92 -2.05
C ALA A 138 -7.32 -3.46 -1.04
N SER A 139 -7.44 -2.84 0.12
CA SER A 139 -8.47 -3.13 1.13
C SER A 139 -9.88 -2.71 0.69
N LEU A 140 -9.99 -1.81 -0.29
CA LEU A 140 -11.25 -1.39 -0.89
C LEU A 140 -11.61 -2.35 -2.02
N TYR A 141 -12.75 -3.04 -1.86
CA TYR A 141 -13.27 -3.92 -2.89
C TYR A 141 -14.78 -3.76 -3.04
N LYS A 142 -15.34 -4.10 -4.21
CA LYS A 142 -16.78 -4.15 -4.40
C LYS A 142 -17.24 -5.59 -4.39
N THR A 143 -18.28 -5.87 -3.62
CA THR A 143 -19.01 -7.13 -3.74
C THR A 143 -20.18 -6.91 -4.69
N SER A 144 -20.34 -7.78 -5.68
CA SER A 144 -21.61 -7.93 -6.39
C SER A 144 -22.59 -8.64 -5.45
N ASP A 145 -23.84 -8.17 -5.39
CA ASP A 145 -24.88 -8.70 -4.50
C ASP A 145 -25.34 -10.13 -4.87
N GLU A 146 -24.77 -10.73 -5.93
CA GLU A 146 -25.06 -12.10 -6.40
C GLU A 146 -24.74 -13.19 -5.36
N ASN A 147 -23.72 -12.97 -4.51
CA ASN A 147 -23.37 -13.93 -3.45
C ASN A 147 -24.42 -14.00 -2.32
N THR A 148 -25.33 -13.02 -2.22
CA THR A 148 -26.43 -13.07 -1.24
C THR A 148 -27.54 -14.00 -1.70
N LEU A 149 -27.75 -14.10 -3.02
CA LEU A 149 -28.76 -14.97 -3.62
C LEU A 149 -28.33 -16.45 -3.60
N VAL A 150 -27.04 -16.73 -3.75
CA VAL A 150 -26.50 -18.10 -3.69
C VAL A 150 -26.56 -18.64 -2.25
N VAL A 151 -26.17 -17.84 -1.25
CA VAL A 151 -26.21 -18.26 0.17
C VAL A 151 -27.66 -18.45 0.65
N SER A 152 -28.61 -17.60 0.24
CA SER A 152 -30.03 -17.79 0.55
C SER A 152 -30.67 -18.97 -0.20
N ASN A 153 -30.18 -19.30 -1.39
CA ASN A 153 -30.68 -20.45 -2.15
C ASN A 153 -30.17 -21.77 -1.55
N ASP A 154 -28.93 -21.83 -1.09
CA ASP A 154 -28.40 -23.02 -0.42
C ASP A 154 -29.05 -23.27 0.96
N GLU A 155 -29.36 -22.22 1.73
CA GLU A 155 -30.13 -22.36 2.97
C GLU A 155 -31.57 -22.85 2.74
N ASN A 156 -32.26 -22.35 1.69
CA ASN A 156 -33.62 -22.82 1.35
C ASN A 156 -33.66 -24.25 0.81
N ILE A 157 -32.59 -24.73 0.16
CA ILE A 157 -32.52 -26.12 -0.31
C ILE A 157 -32.30 -27.08 0.87
N GLN A 158 -31.55 -26.66 1.89
CA GLN A 158 -31.31 -27.46 3.10
C GLN A 158 -32.57 -27.59 3.96
N THR A 159 -33.35 -26.51 4.12
CA THR A 159 -34.60 -26.54 4.91
C THR A 159 -35.70 -27.37 4.26
N ASN A 160 -35.80 -27.38 2.92
CA ASN A 160 -36.85 -28.13 2.22
C ASN A 160 -36.59 -29.66 2.18
N LYS A 161 -35.35 -30.11 2.40
CA LYS A 161 -35.03 -31.55 2.51
C LYS A 161 -35.33 -32.15 3.89
N GLY A 162 -35.58 -31.32 4.91
CA GLY A 162 -35.88 -31.78 6.28
C GLY A 162 -37.35 -32.13 6.55
N THR A 163 -38.26 -31.87 5.61
CA THR A 163 -39.73 -31.92 5.86
C THR A 163 -40.43 -33.05 5.10
N GLN A 164 -39.70 -34.08 4.67
CA GLN A 164 -40.24 -35.21 3.87
C GLN A 164 -40.11 -36.57 4.60
N ILE A 165 -40.40 -36.61 5.91
CA ILE A 165 -40.51 -37.89 6.66
C ILE A 165 -41.72 -37.83 7.59
#